data_AF-A0A100WL73-F1
#
_entry.id   AF-A0A100WL73-F1
#
_cell.length_a   1.000
_cell.length_b   1.000
_cell.length_c   1.000
_cell.angle_alpha   90.00
_cell.angle_beta   90.00
_cell.angle_gamma   90.00
#
_symmetry.space_group_name_H-M   'P 1'
#
loop_
_entity.id
_entity.type
_entity.pdbx_description
1 polymer ?
#
loop_
_entity_poly.entity_id
_entity_poly.type
_entity_poly.pdbx_seq_one_letter_code
_entity_poly.pdbx_strand_id
1 'polypeptide(L)'
;MARRKRSSATTVAILTLIGAVLCTLAVGGFLLYPYYLLRPWIYHPVWFGVPGFLLLALACWLGLGRAAVKWAGVAVCVLCGAALGFIGWFATAYANPMNAVGTYRAPDGGVEVVVYQSTAGLAPDLTWELRLHTRRGPLSRESDLGCVNSDVMALNVIQWIGPRTVRVGLSRAGAVDVVVDDQGRPNRTVNGGC
;
A
#
# COMPACT_ATOMS: atom_id res chain seq x y z
N MET A 1 -38.83 -20.97 25.13
CA MET A 1 -37.85 -19.84 25.23
C MET A 1 -36.38 -20.21 24.97
N ALA A 2 -35.93 -21.46 25.21
CA ALA A 2 -34.51 -21.85 25.02
C ALA A 2 -33.99 -21.81 23.56
N ARG A 3 -34.85 -22.05 22.55
CA ARG A 3 -34.49 -22.07 21.13
C ARG A 3 -34.04 -20.70 20.59
N ARG A 4 -34.62 -19.60 21.08
CA ARG A 4 -34.28 -18.21 20.68
C ARG A 4 -32.90 -17.75 21.19
N LYS A 5 -32.50 -18.19 22.38
CA LYS A 5 -31.17 -17.86 22.95
C LYS A 5 -30.03 -18.58 22.21
N ARG A 6 -30.25 -19.83 21.78
CA ARG A 6 -29.24 -20.60 21.01
C ARG A 6 -29.00 -20.01 19.61
N SER A 7 -30.03 -19.61 18.87
CA SER A 7 -29.82 -19.03 17.54
C SER A 7 -29.05 -17.70 17.60
N SER A 8 -29.33 -16.87 18.61
CA SER A 8 -28.63 -15.60 18.82
C SER A 8 -27.13 -15.80 19.10
N ALA A 9 -26.76 -16.82 19.87
CA ALA A 9 -25.36 -17.10 20.19
C ALA A 9 -24.57 -17.58 18.96
N THR A 10 -25.16 -18.45 18.14
CA THR A 10 -24.54 -18.93 16.90
C THR A 10 -24.39 -17.80 15.88
N THR A 11 -25.38 -16.93 15.74
CA THR A 11 -25.29 -15.76 14.86
C THR A 11 -24.18 -14.81 15.30
N VAL A 12 -24.06 -14.53 16.60
CA VAL A 12 -22.97 -13.68 17.13
C VAL A 12 -21.61 -14.30 16.84
N ALA A 13 -21.43 -15.60 17.08
CA ALA A 13 -20.15 -16.29 16.82
C ALA A 13 -19.76 -16.26 15.34
N ILE A 14 -20.72 -16.46 14.42
CA ILE A 14 -20.49 -16.39 12.98
C ILE A 14 -20.09 -14.96 12.57
N LEU A 15 -20.82 -13.95 13.04
CA LEU A 15 -20.52 -12.54 12.73
C LEU A 15 -19.12 -12.13 13.23
N THR A 16 -18.75 -12.56 14.44
CA THR A 16 -17.41 -12.28 14.98
C THR A 16 -16.32 -12.99 14.19
N LEU A 17 -16.51 -14.26 13.80
CA LEU A 17 -15.56 -15.00 12.97
C LEU A 17 -15.36 -14.35 11.61
N ILE A 18 -16.45 -14.04 10.89
CA ILE A 18 -16.37 -13.41 9.57
C ILE A 18 -15.76 -12.01 9.69
N GLY A 19 -16.19 -11.21 10.68
CA GLY A 19 -15.63 -9.89 10.94
C GLY A 19 -14.12 -9.94 11.22
N ALA A 20 -13.67 -10.87 12.06
CA ALA A 20 -12.25 -11.06 12.36
C ALA A 20 -11.45 -11.49 11.13
N VAL A 21 -11.97 -12.43 10.32
CA VAL A 21 -11.32 -12.87 9.07
C VAL A 21 -11.19 -11.73 8.07
N LEU A 22 -12.21 -10.88 7.94
CA LEU A 22 -12.14 -9.71 7.06
C LEU A 22 -11.14 -8.67 7.57
N CYS A 23 -11.08 -8.44 8.88
CA CYS A 23 -10.07 -7.57 9.47
C CYS A 23 -8.65 -8.12 9.27
N THR A 24 -8.43 -9.44 9.41
CA THR A 24 -7.10 -10.03 9.16
C THR A 24 -6.72 -10.01 7.69
N LEU A 25 -7.67 -10.16 6.76
CA LEU A 25 -7.43 -9.96 5.32
C LEU A 25 -7.05 -8.51 5.01
N ALA A 26 -7.69 -7.52 5.65
CA ALA A 26 -7.30 -6.12 5.50
C ALA A 26 -5.86 -5.88 5.96
N VAL A 27 -5.46 -6.42 7.11
CA VAL A 27 -4.08 -6.35 7.62
C VAL A 27 -3.10 -7.10 6.71
N GLY A 28 -3.48 -8.29 6.22
CA GLY A 28 -2.69 -9.08 5.28
C GLY A 28 -2.41 -8.33 3.99
N GLY A 29 -3.39 -7.57 3.48
CA GLY A 29 -3.20 -6.69 2.33
C GLY A 29 -2.11 -5.63 2.55
N PHE A 30 -2.04 -5.02 3.73
CA PHE A 30 -0.97 -4.08 4.06
C PHE A 30 0.40 -4.76 4.17
N LEU A 31 0.47 -5.93 4.82
CA LEU A 31 1.73 -6.67 4.98
C LEU A 31 2.30 -7.15 3.63
N LEU A 32 1.41 -7.46 2.68
CA LEU A 32 1.77 -7.91 1.34
C LEU A 32 1.83 -6.78 0.32
N TYR A 33 1.65 -5.52 0.73
CA TYR A 33 1.72 -4.34 -0.13
C TYR A 33 2.98 -4.24 -1.00
N PRO A 34 4.19 -4.62 -0.52
CA PRO A 34 5.40 -4.56 -1.35
C PRO A 34 5.37 -5.50 -2.56
N TYR A 35 4.53 -6.53 -2.58
CA TYR A 35 4.43 -7.49 -3.67
C TYR A 35 3.47 -6.98 -4.74
N TYR A 36 3.99 -6.21 -5.70
CA TYR A 36 3.15 -5.47 -6.65
C TYR A 36 2.27 -6.36 -7.54
N LEU A 37 2.63 -7.63 -7.76
CA LEU A 37 1.78 -8.59 -8.50
C LEU A 37 0.62 -9.15 -7.67
N LEU A 38 0.79 -9.22 -6.35
CA LEU A 38 -0.26 -9.64 -5.41
C LEU A 38 -1.13 -8.45 -4.97
N ARG A 39 -0.60 -7.22 -5.05
CA ARG A 39 -1.28 -5.99 -4.68
C ARG A 39 -2.68 -5.85 -5.31
N PRO A 40 -2.91 -6.10 -6.61
CA PRO A 40 -4.24 -5.96 -7.21
C PRO A 40 -5.30 -6.89 -6.65
N TRP A 41 -4.89 -8.02 -6.05
CA TRP A 41 -5.81 -9.05 -5.57
C TRP A 41 -6.04 -8.96 -4.06
N ILE A 42 -5.02 -8.58 -3.30
CA ILE A 42 -5.03 -8.61 -1.84
C ILE A 42 -5.19 -7.19 -1.25
N TYR A 43 -4.71 -6.15 -1.94
CA TYR A 43 -4.74 -4.78 -1.43
C TYR A 43 -6.10 -4.10 -1.66
N HIS A 44 -7.09 -4.62 -0.94
CA HIS A 44 -8.42 -4.04 -0.85
C HIS A 44 -8.80 -3.79 0.61
N PRO A 45 -7.98 -3.03 1.37
CA PRO A 45 -8.16 -2.85 2.81
C PRO A 45 -9.49 -2.19 3.16
N VAL A 46 -10.03 -1.35 2.27
CA VAL A 46 -11.37 -0.75 2.44
C VAL A 46 -12.47 -1.80 2.26
N TRP A 47 -12.38 -2.62 1.21
CA TRP A 47 -13.37 -3.65 0.91
C TRP A 47 -13.42 -4.77 1.95
N PHE A 48 -12.30 -5.06 2.62
CA PHE A 48 -12.28 -6.05 3.70
C PHE A 48 -12.49 -5.40 5.07
N GLY A 49 -11.82 -4.27 5.34
CA GLY A 49 -11.84 -3.62 6.65
C GLY A 49 -13.20 -3.04 7.02
N VAL A 50 -13.83 -2.26 6.13
CA VAL A 50 -15.13 -1.62 6.42
C VAL A 50 -16.23 -2.64 6.75
N PRO A 51 -16.51 -3.66 5.91
CA PRO A 51 -17.51 -4.66 6.26
C PRO A 51 -17.10 -5.52 7.47
N GLY A 52 -15.80 -5.79 7.65
CA GLY A 52 -15.30 -6.49 8.85
C GLY A 52 -15.69 -5.77 10.15
N PHE A 53 -15.42 -4.46 10.21
CA PHE A 53 -15.80 -3.63 11.36
C PHE A 53 -17.31 -3.47 11.53
N LEU A 54 -18.09 -3.40 10.46
CA LEU A 54 -19.56 -3.37 10.54
C LEU A 54 -20.12 -4.68 11.09
N LEU A 55 -19.58 -5.84 10.70
CA LEU A 55 -19.98 -7.13 11.23
C LEU A 55 -19.61 -7.28 12.71
N LEU A 56 -18.46 -6.77 13.14
CA LEU A 56 -18.08 -6.72 14.56
C LEU A 56 -18.99 -5.78 15.37
N ALA A 57 -19.37 -4.62 14.82
CA ALA A 57 -20.35 -3.73 15.44
C ALA A 57 -21.71 -4.44 15.63
N LEU A 58 -22.16 -5.18 14.61
CA LEU A 58 -23.40 -5.96 14.67
C LEU A 58 -23.30 -7.09 15.71
N ALA A 59 -22.15 -7.76 15.81
CA ALA A 59 -21.90 -8.78 16.82
C ALA A 59 -21.93 -8.19 18.24
N CYS A 60 -21.30 -7.03 18.48
CA CYS A 60 -21.37 -6.31 19.75
C CYS A 60 -22.81 -5.90 20.10
N TRP A 61 -23.57 -5.44 19.11
CA TRP A 61 -24.97 -5.05 19.29
C TRP A 61 -25.87 -6.22 19.74
N LEU A 62 -25.63 -7.41 19.19
CA LEU A 62 -26.44 -8.61 19.43
C LEU A 62 -25.96 -9.46 20.62
N GLY A 63 -24.66 -9.44 20.91
CA GLY A 63 -24.03 -10.32 21.91
C GLY A 63 -23.89 -9.72 23.31
N LEU A 64 -23.86 -8.40 23.45
CA LEU A 64 -23.59 -7.73 24.74
C LEU A 64 -24.89 -7.35 25.47
N GLY A 65 -25.08 -7.93 26.66
CA GLY A 65 -26.27 -7.68 27.50
C GLY A 65 -26.24 -6.35 28.27
N ARG A 66 -25.05 -5.79 28.54
CA ARG A 66 -24.90 -4.50 29.24
C ARG A 66 -24.92 -3.35 28.24
N ALA A 67 -25.88 -2.44 28.37
CA ALA A 67 -26.07 -1.32 27.44
C ALA A 67 -24.80 -0.47 27.24
N ALA A 68 -24.10 -0.10 28.32
CA ALA A 68 -22.88 0.71 28.22
C ALA A 68 -21.77 0.02 27.41
N VAL A 69 -21.50 -1.26 27.67
CA VAL A 69 -20.45 -2.03 26.97
C VAL A 69 -20.84 -2.28 25.52
N LYS A 70 -22.13 -2.53 25.27
CA LYS A 70 -22.70 -2.70 23.92
C LYS A 70 -22.45 -1.46 23.06
N TRP A 71 -22.84 -0.29 23.55
CA TRP A 71 -22.69 0.96 22.81
C TRP A 71 -21.22 1.37 22.66
N ALA A 72 -20.38 1.13 23.67
CA ALA A 72 -18.94 1.35 23.56
C ALA A 72 -18.31 0.48 22.45
N GLY A 73 -18.61 -0.82 22.42
CA GLY A 73 -18.07 -1.73 21.39
C GLY A 73 -18.54 -1.37 19.98
N VAL A 74 -19.83 -1.02 19.84
CA VAL A 74 -20.40 -0.55 18.57
C VAL A 74 -19.72 0.73 18.12
N ALA A 75 -19.59 1.73 19.01
CA ALA A 75 -18.95 3.00 18.68
C ALA A 75 -17.50 2.80 18.22
N VAL A 76 -16.71 1.99 18.93
CA VAL A 76 -15.32 1.69 18.54
C VAL A 76 -15.26 1.04 17.15
N CYS A 77 -16.08 0.01 16.91
CA CYS A 77 -16.08 -0.68 15.61
C CYS A 77 -16.50 0.26 14.46
N VAL A 78 -17.54 1.06 14.67
CA VAL A 78 -18.02 2.03 13.67
C VAL A 78 -16.96 3.11 13.40
N LEU A 79 -16.31 3.63 14.44
CA LEU A 79 -15.24 4.63 14.28
C LEU A 79 -14.03 4.05 13.52
N CYS A 80 -13.62 2.81 13.83
CA CYS A 80 -12.55 2.14 13.08
C CYS A 80 -12.91 1.93 11.61
N GLY A 81 -14.14 1.47 11.33
CA GLY A 81 -14.64 1.32 9.96
C GLY A 81 -14.70 2.66 9.21
N ALA A 82 -15.19 3.72 9.86
CA ALA A 82 -15.25 5.06 9.30
C ALA A 82 -13.86 5.64 9.03
N ALA A 83 -12.91 5.46 9.96
CA ALA A 83 -11.52 5.90 9.78
C ALA A 83 -10.85 5.20 8.58
N LEU A 84 -11.03 3.89 8.43
CA LEU A 84 -10.52 3.16 7.27
C LEU A 84 -11.18 3.60 5.96
N GLY A 85 -12.50 3.80 5.98
CA GLY A 85 -13.24 4.32 4.83
C GLY A 85 -12.74 5.72 4.42
N PHE A 86 -12.49 6.59 5.40
CA PHE A 86 -11.95 7.92 5.18
C PHE A 86 -10.54 7.89 4.61
N ILE A 87 -9.63 7.07 5.17
CA ILE A 87 -8.27 6.89 4.64
C ILE A 87 -8.32 6.37 3.20
N GLY A 88 -9.19 5.40 2.93
CA GLY A 88 -9.38 4.84 1.58
C GLY A 88 -9.86 5.88 0.58
N TRP A 89 -10.91 6.62 0.94
CA TRP A 89 -11.43 7.72 0.13
C TRP A 89 -10.36 8.79 -0.10
N PHE A 90 -9.66 9.23 0.95
CA PHE A 90 -8.60 10.21 0.88
C PHE A 90 -7.49 9.75 -0.07
N ALA A 91 -7.03 8.49 0.07
CA ALA A 91 -6.02 7.92 -0.80
C ALA A 91 -6.46 7.93 -2.28
N THR A 92 -7.73 7.64 -2.57
CA THR A 92 -8.24 7.68 -3.95
C THR A 92 -8.47 9.09 -4.48
N ALA A 93 -8.89 10.03 -3.65
CA ALA A 93 -9.17 11.41 -4.04
C ALA A 93 -7.89 12.18 -4.36
N TYR A 94 -6.78 11.82 -3.71
CA TYR A 94 -5.47 12.44 -3.90
C TYR A 94 -4.45 11.53 -4.61
N ALA A 95 -4.90 10.42 -5.19
CA ALA A 95 -4.03 9.58 -6.02
C ALA A 95 -3.69 10.31 -7.31
N ASN A 96 -2.42 10.68 -7.50
CA ASN A 96 -1.98 11.19 -8.79
C ASN A 96 -1.75 10.03 -9.76
N PRO A 97 -2.22 10.12 -11.01
CA PRO A 97 -1.92 9.12 -12.01
C PRO A 97 -0.40 9.05 -12.19
N MET A 98 0.16 7.85 -12.03
CA MET A 98 1.56 7.55 -12.25
C MET A 98 1.68 6.84 -13.58
N ASN A 99 2.16 7.55 -14.59
CA ASN A 99 2.39 6.97 -15.90
C ASN A 99 3.82 6.47 -15.96
N ALA A 100 4.00 5.18 -16.25
CA ALA A 100 5.34 4.65 -16.50
C ALA A 100 5.87 5.25 -17.81
N VAL A 101 6.95 6.02 -17.72
CA VAL A 101 7.58 6.69 -18.87
C VAL A 101 8.86 6.01 -19.33
N GLY A 102 9.44 5.14 -18.50
CA GLY A 102 10.65 4.40 -18.85
C GLY A 102 10.84 3.16 -17.98
N THR A 103 11.54 2.16 -18.54
CA THR A 103 11.96 0.96 -17.81
C THR A 103 13.38 0.58 -18.21
N TYR A 104 14.24 0.42 -17.21
CA TYR A 104 15.67 0.14 -17.37
C TYR A 104 16.02 -1.16 -16.66
N ARG A 105 16.25 -2.22 -17.45
CA ARG A 105 16.55 -3.55 -16.90
C ARG A 105 18.01 -3.68 -16.51
N ALA A 106 18.26 -4.33 -15.38
CA ALA A 106 19.60 -4.72 -14.99
C ALA A 106 20.18 -5.75 -15.99
N PRO A 107 21.51 -5.79 -16.18
CA PRO A 107 22.16 -6.73 -17.10
C PRO A 107 21.86 -8.21 -16.80
N ASP A 108 21.63 -8.55 -15.54
CA ASP A 108 21.28 -9.90 -15.10
C ASP A 108 19.78 -10.22 -15.24
N GLY A 109 18.95 -9.23 -15.59
CA GLY A 109 17.50 -9.36 -15.75
C GLY A 109 16.72 -9.59 -14.46
N GLY A 110 17.37 -9.58 -13.28
CA GLY A 110 16.74 -9.87 -12.00
C GLY A 110 15.95 -8.71 -11.41
N VAL A 111 16.34 -7.48 -11.76
CA VAL A 111 15.75 -6.22 -11.28
C VAL A 111 15.61 -5.24 -12.44
N GLU A 112 14.60 -4.38 -12.38
CA GLU A 112 14.44 -3.26 -13.30
C GLU A 112 14.07 -1.98 -12.56
N VAL A 113 14.53 -0.84 -13.07
CA VAL A 113 14.07 0.49 -12.63
C VAL A 113 12.92 0.91 -13.51
N VAL A 114 11.77 1.19 -12.93
CA VAL A 114 10.63 1.80 -13.60
C VAL A 114 10.54 3.26 -13.17
N VAL A 115 10.47 4.15 -14.14
CA VAL A 115 10.30 5.58 -13.91
C VAL A 115 8.85 5.92 -14.12
N TYR A 116 8.22 6.39 -13.06
CA TYR A 116 6.88 6.91 -13.07
C TYR A 116 6.93 8.43 -13.13
N GLN A 117 6.15 9.01 -14.03
CA GLN A 117 5.95 10.45 -14.10
C GLN A 117 4.57 10.77 -13.55
N SER A 118 4.53 11.76 -12.65
CA SER A 118 3.31 12.28 -12.08
C SER A 118 3.37 13.80 -11.93
N THR A 119 2.22 14.44 -11.93
CA THR A 119 2.09 15.86 -11.57
C THR A 119 1.79 15.96 -10.09
N ALA A 120 2.45 16.88 -9.37
CA ALA A 120 2.06 17.15 -7.99
C ALA A 120 0.60 17.66 -7.98
N GLY A 121 -0.34 16.96 -7.36
CA GLY A 121 -1.78 17.26 -7.56
C GLY A 121 -2.21 18.73 -7.39
N LEU A 122 -1.48 19.55 -6.60
CA LEU A 122 -1.77 20.96 -6.35
C LEU A 122 -0.89 21.95 -7.14
N ALA A 123 0.10 21.49 -7.92
CA ALA A 123 1.02 22.32 -8.69
C ALA A 123 1.36 21.67 -10.06
N PRO A 124 1.61 22.45 -11.13
CA PRO A 124 1.90 21.89 -12.45
C PRO A 124 3.26 21.16 -12.55
N ASP A 125 3.99 21.05 -11.44
CA ASP A 125 5.36 20.58 -11.41
C ASP A 125 5.41 19.06 -11.65
N LEU A 126 6.37 18.66 -12.48
CA LEU A 126 6.57 17.28 -12.87
C LEU A 126 7.47 16.59 -11.85
N THR A 127 6.99 15.46 -11.35
CA THR A 127 7.74 14.60 -10.44
C THR A 127 8.02 13.27 -11.12
N TRP A 128 9.27 12.83 -11.05
CA TRP A 128 9.69 11.50 -11.47
C TRP A 128 9.94 10.65 -10.23
N GLU A 129 9.12 9.63 -10.04
CA GLU A 129 9.33 8.60 -9.03
C GLU A 129 10.06 7.42 -9.67
N LEU A 130 11.20 7.07 -9.10
CA LEU A 130 12.00 5.92 -9.51
C LEU A 130 11.67 4.76 -8.58
N ARG A 131 11.24 3.63 -9.15
CA ARG A 131 10.94 2.43 -8.39
C ARG A 131 11.71 1.23 -8.92
N LEU A 132 12.16 0.37 -8.03
CA LEU A 132 12.83 -0.89 -8.34
C LEU A 132 11.82 -2.03 -8.32
N HIS A 133 11.72 -2.76 -9.42
CA HIS A 133 10.89 -3.95 -9.56
C HIS A 133 11.78 -5.18 -9.66
N THR A 134 11.62 -6.12 -8.74
CA THR A 134 12.27 -7.44 -8.84
C THR A 134 11.44 -8.37 -9.72
N ARG A 135 12.10 -9.32 -10.40
CA ARG A 135 11.45 -10.31 -11.26
C ARG A 135 11.55 -11.71 -10.66
N ARG A 136 10.69 -11.99 -9.67
CA ARG A 136 10.66 -13.26 -8.92
C ARG A 136 9.29 -13.96 -8.98
N GLY A 137 8.59 -13.84 -10.10
CA GLY A 137 7.23 -14.39 -10.24
C GLY A 137 6.30 -13.78 -9.18
N PRO A 138 5.48 -14.56 -8.45
CA PRO A 138 4.51 -14.01 -7.48
C PRO A 138 5.15 -13.25 -6.31
N LEU A 139 6.45 -13.44 -6.07
CA LEU A 139 7.23 -12.72 -5.04
C LEU A 139 7.94 -11.48 -5.59
N SER A 140 7.61 -11.06 -6.81
CA SER A 140 8.08 -9.79 -7.37
C SER A 140 7.65 -8.62 -6.47
N ARG A 141 8.67 -7.88 -6.04
CA ARG A 141 8.60 -6.79 -5.08
C ARG A 141 8.92 -5.46 -5.74
N GLU A 142 8.20 -4.44 -5.30
CA GLU A 142 8.44 -3.03 -5.59
C GLU A 142 9.13 -2.37 -4.38
N SER A 143 10.22 -1.65 -4.64
CA SER A 143 10.92 -0.82 -3.65
C SER A 143 11.09 0.59 -4.21
N ASP A 144 11.00 1.59 -3.35
CA ASP A 144 11.27 2.97 -3.73
C ASP A 144 12.78 3.19 -3.91
N LEU A 145 13.18 3.73 -5.07
CA LEU A 145 14.56 4.14 -5.35
C LEU A 145 14.75 5.63 -5.07
N GLY A 146 13.68 6.42 -5.14
CA GLY A 146 13.76 7.85 -4.95
C GLY A 146 12.78 8.65 -5.80
N CYS A 147 12.82 9.96 -5.62
CA CYS A 147 11.99 10.92 -6.33
C CYS A 147 12.80 12.14 -6.76
N VAL A 148 12.44 12.70 -7.91
CA VAL A 148 13.06 13.89 -8.49
C VAL A 148 11.95 14.87 -8.87
N ASN A 149 12.03 16.10 -8.37
CA ASN A 149 11.11 17.17 -8.72
C ASN A 149 11.74 18.09 -9.77
N SER A 150 11.03 18.33 -10.87
CA SER A 150 11.49 19.15 -12.01
C SER A 150 11.93 20.57 -11.65
N ASP A 151 11.37 21.16 -10.59
CA ASP A 151 11.69 22.53 -10.18
C ASP A 151 13.08 22.64 -9.54
N VAL A 152 13.49 21.57 -8.86
CA VAL A 152 14.76 21.51 -8.15
C VAL A 152 15.83 20.88 -9.05
N MET A 153 15.52 19.76 -9.70
CA MET A 153 16.45 18.97 -10.50
C MET A 153 15.77 18.27 -11.69
N ALA A 154 16.54 18.06 -12.76
CA ALA A 154 16.10 17.23 -13.89
C ALA A 154 16.78 15.85 -13.83
N LEU A 155 16.00 14.82 -14.15
CA LEU A 155 16.49 13.46 -14.32
C LEU A 155 17.14 13.33 -15.70
N ASN A 156 18.46 13.13 -15.75
CA ASN A 156 19.22 13.15 -17.00
C ASN A 156 19.55 11.75 -17.53
N VAL A 157 20.00 10.85 -16.64
CA VAL A 157 20.43 9.50 -17.05
C VAL A 157 20.08 8.48 -15.98
N ILE A 158 19.61 7.31 -16.43
CA ILE A 158 19.50 6.12 -15.61
C ILE A 158 20.22 5.01 -16.37
N GLN A 159 21.30 4.49 -15.79
CA GLN A 159 22.06 3.42 -16.41
C GLN A 159 22.54 2.42 -15.37
N TRP A 160 22.47 1.14 -15.70
CA TRP A 160 23.11 0.11 -14.89
C TRP A 160 24.60 0.07 -15.22
N ILE A 161 25.45 0.35 -14.23
CA ILE A 161 26.91 0.29 -14.35
C ILE A 161 27.48 -1.05 -13.88
N GLY A 162 26.61 -1.93 -13.37
CA GLY A 162 26.90 -3.31 -13.01
C GLY A 162 25.59 -4.08 -12.82
N PRO A 163 25.65 -5.39 -12.51
CA PRO A 163 24.45 -6.22 -12.30
C PRO A 163 23.58 -5.73 -11.14
N ARG A 164 24.18 -5.01 -10.17
CA ARG A 164 23.51 -4.53 -8.95
C ARG A 164 23.72 -3.07 -8.66
N THR A 165 24.25 -2.30 -9.61
CA THR A 165 24.56 -0.90 -9.38
C THR A 165 23.94 -0.06 -10.47
N VAL A 166 23.02 0.81 -10.08
CA VAL A 166 22.38 1.77 -10.97
C VAL A 166 22.96 3.15 -10.71
N ARG A 167 23.33 3.84 -11.78
CA ARG A 167 23.73 5.23 -11.77
C ARG A 167 22.55 6.09 -12.18
N VAL A 168 22.14 6.98 -11.29
CA VAL A 168 21.10 7.98 -11.51
C VAL A 168 21.76 9.34 -11.62
N GLY A 169 21.76 9.93 -12.82
CA GLY A 169 22.32 11.26 -13.07
C GLY A 169 21.26 12.35 -12.96
N LEU A 170 21.58 13.35 -12.16
CA LEU A 170 20.77 14.53 -11.89
C LEU A 170 21.47 15.77 -12.43
N SER A 171 20.73 16.71 -13.00
CA SER A 171 21.30 17.89 -13.68
C SER A 171 22.16 18.80 -12.78
N ARG A 172 21.89 18.87 -11.48
CA ARG A 172 22.61 19.75 -10.53
C ARG A 172 23.44 19.02 -9.47
N ALA A 173 23.07 17.78 -9.11
CA ALA A 173 23.77 16.99 -8.09
C ALA A 173 24.81 16.00 -8.67
N GLY A 174 24.91 15.90 -9.99
CA GLY A 174 25.77 14.91 -10.63
C GLY A 174 25.17 13.50 -10.59
N ALA A 175 26.03 12.49 -10.65
CA ALA A 175 25.63 11.09 -10.71
C ALA A 175 25.65 10.43 -9.32
N VAL A 176 24.56 9.76 -8.97
CA VAL A 176 24.39 9.00 -7.74
C VAL A 176 24.38 7.51 -8.08
N ASP A 177 25.40 6.80 -7.62
CA ASP A 177 25.49 5.34 -7.76
C ASP A 177 24.77 4.66 -6.59
N VAL A 178 23.73 3.89 -6.89
CA VAL A 178 22.93 3.15 -5.91
C VAL A 178 23.17 1.66 -6.09
N VAL A 179 23.52 0.99 -5.00
CA VAL A 179 23.69 -0.46 -4.98
C VAL A 179 22.38 -1.09 -4.54
N VAL A 180 21.93 -2.08 -5.29
CA VAL A 180 20.68 -2.80 -5.06
C VAL A 180 21.00 -4.18 -4.51
N ASP A 181 20.37 -4.55 -3.40
CA ASP A 181 20.54 -5.87 -2.81
C ASP A 181 19.78 -6.96 -3.60
N ASP A 182 19.96 -8.21 -3.18
CA ASP A 182 19.25 -9.34 -3.75
C ASP A 182 17.73 -9.24 -3.60
N GLN A 183 17.19 -8.48 -2.65
CA GLN A 183 15.76 -8.30 -2.48
C GLN A 183 15.20 -7.11 -3.27
N GLY A 184 16.02 -6.47 -4.11
CA GLY A 184 15.63 -5.28 -4.85
C GLY A 184 15.47 -4.05 -3.98
N ARG A 185 16.16 -4.00 -2.82
CA ARG A 185 16.21 -2.82 -1.97
C ARG A 185 17.47 -2.02 -2.28
N PRO A 186 17.35 -0.70 -2.44
CA PRO A 186 18.51 0.15 -2.61
C PRO A 186 19.22 0.36 -1.26
N ASN A 187 20.55 0.47 -1.30
CA ASN A 187 21.35 0.82 -0.13
C ASN A 187 21.18 2.29 0.29
N ARG A 188 20.78 3.16 -0.65
CA ARG A 188 20.45 4.57 -0.45
C ARG A 188 19.40 5.02 -1.46
N THR A 189 18.55 5.95 -1.06
CA THR A 189 17.56 6.54 -1.96
C THR A 189 18.11 7.80 -2.64
N VAL A 190 17.56 8.10 -3.81
CA VAL A 190 17.84 9.33 -4.55
C VAL A 190 16.78 10.37 -4.16
N ASN A 191 17.21 11.52 -3.65
CA ASN A 191 16.31 12.62 -3.35
C ASN A 191 16.70 13.86 -4.17
N GLY A 192 15.84 14.22 -5.13
CA GLY A 192 15.97 15.37 -6.00
C GLY A 192 14.93 16.46 -5.72
N GLY A 193 14.50 16.64 -4.48
CA GLY A 193 13.51 17.67 -4.09
C GLY A 193 12.12 17.12 -3.76
N CYS A 194 12.08 15.88 -3.29
CA CYS A 194 10.92 15.24 -2.66
C CYS A 194 11.34 14.73 -1.27
#